data_AF-A0A2S7F624-F1
#
_entry.id   AF-A0A2S7F624-F1
#
_cell.length_a   1.000
_cell.length_b   1.000
_cell.length_c   1.000
_cell.angle_alpha   90.00
_cell.angle_beta   90.00
_cell.angle_gamma   90.00
#
_symmetry.space_group_name_H-M   'P 1'
#
loop_
_entity.id
_entity.type
_entity.pdbx_description
1 polymer ?
#
loop_
_entity_poly.entity_id
_entity_poly.type
_entity_poly.pdbx_seq_one_letter_code
_entity_poly.pdbx_strand_id
1 'polypeptide(L)'
;MVTYRRVQGGEGNKSSQPRVVIDNDGNVYISNKTAKLNVSIDNGEHSQYYVTNKRPGADIYEFDVPKWFDDMAQEYTIPQEGYKDNLSNQGRTAPSLNDISTSGKCVEFPSPWIEWIEEHASNGRVVKGGK
;
A
#
# COMPACT_ATOMS: atom_id res chain seq x y z
N MET A 1 14.83 2.01 7.81
CA MET A 1 13.39 1.77 7.60
C MET A 1 12.93 2.52 6.36
N VAL A 2 11.84 2.09 5.75
CA VAL A 2 11.19 2.76 4.61
C VAL A 2 9.71 2.94 4.97
N THR A 3 9.17 4.14 4.75
CA THR A 3 7.76 4.43 5.07
C THR A 3 6.86 4.04 3.91
N TYR A 4 5.88 3.19 4.20
CA TYR A 4 4.80 2.79 3.33
C TYR A 4 3.53 3.55 3.68
N ARG A 5 2.68 3.82 2.69
CA ARG A 5 1.51 4.69 2.86
C ARG A 5 0.26 4.09 2.24
N ARG A 6 -0.80 3.97 3.03
CA ARG A 6 -2.11 3.50 2.59
C ARG A 6 -3.14 4.63 2.70
N VAL A 7 -3.75 4.99 1.58
CA VAL A 7 -4.91 5.91 1.58
C VAL A 7 -6.20 5.12 1.82
N GLN A 8 -6.97 5.51 2.84
CA GLN A 8 -8.28 4.94 3.13
C GLN A 8 -9.25 5.98 3.70
N GLY A 9 -10.55 5.72 3.53
CA GLY A 9 -11.60 6.72 3.75
C GLY A 9 -11.96 7.49 2.47
N GLY A 10 -12.52 8.67 2.63
CA GLY A 10 -13.07 9.50 1.57
C GLY A 10 -14.58 9.37 1.42
N GLU A 11 -15.16 10.17 0.53
CA GLU A 11 -16.62 10.37 0.43
C GLU A 11 -17.23 9.73 -0.82
N GLY A 12 -18.42 9.13 -0.65
CA GLY A 12 -19.22 8.57 -1.76
C GLY A 12 -18.47 7.52 -2.60
N ASN A 13 -18.49 7.69 -3.92
CA ASN A 13 -17.78 6.82 -4.87
C ASN A 13 -16.27 7.12 -4.98
N LYS A 14 -15.80 8.16 -4.28
CA LYS A 14 -14.39 8.57 -4.19
C LYS A 14 -13.79 8.13 -2.86
N SER A 15 -14.00 6.85 -2.53
CA SER A 15 -13.58 6.28 -1.25
C SER A 15 -12.62 5.11 -1.45
N SER A 16 -11.95 4.73 -0.37
CA SER A 16 -11.07 3.57 -0.29
C SER A 16 -11.37 2.81 0.99
N GLN A 17 -11.46 1.48 0.87
CA GLN A 17 -11.87 0.62 1.97
C GLN A 17 -10.91 0.73 3.17
N PRO A 18 -11.42 0.88 4.40
CA PRO A 18 -10.62 0.89 5.61
C PRO A 18 -10.09 -0.53 5.86
N ARG A 19 -8.79 -0.72 5.66
CA ARG A 19 -8.15 -2.04 5.80
C ARG A 19 -7.02 -2.03 6.79
N VAL A 20 -6.29 -0.93 6.89
CA VAL A 20 -5.20 -0.74 7.85
C VAL A 20 -5.78 -0.08 9.09
N VAL A 21 -5.55 -0.68 10.25
CA VAL A 21 -5.85 -0.13 11.57
C VAL A 21 -4.53 0.02 12.30
N ILE A 22 -4.36 1.14 12.98
CA ILE A 22 -3.17 1.43 13.77
C ILE A 22 -3.65 1.67 15.20
N ASP A 23 -3.10 0.91 16.15
CA ASP A 23 -3.44 1.08 17.57
C ASP A 23 -2.63 2.23 18.21
N ASN A 24 -2.89 2.49 19.48
CA ASN A 24 -2.22 3.58 20.20
C ASN A 24 -0.72 3.36 20.40
N ASP A 25 -0.25 2.11 20.27
CA ASP A 25 1.17 1.74 20.40
C ASP A 25 1.88 1.78 19.03
N GLY A 26 1.15 2.11 17.95
CA GLY A 26 1.68 2.16 16.59
C GLY A 26 1.78 0.80 15.91
N ASN A 27 1.16 -0.25 16.46
CA ASN A 27 1.08 -1.54 15.79
C ASN A 27 0.08 -1.48 14.65
N VAL A 28 0.40 -2.18 13.56
CA VAL A 28 -0.37 -2.16 12.32
C VAL A 28 -1.14 -3.47 12.20
N TYR A 29 -2.43 -3.38 11.92
CA TYR A 29 -3.30 -4.52 11.62
C TYR A 29 -3.99 -4.32 10.28
N ILE A 30 -4.03 -5.35 9.44
CA ILE A 30 -4.56 -5.29 8.08
C ILE A 30 -5.65 -6.34 7.90
N SER A 31 -6.88 -5.90 7.65
CA SER A 31 -8.01 -6.81 7.41
C SER A 31 -8.03 -7.38 5.98
N ASN A 32 -8.73 -8.50 5.81
CA ASN A 32 -9.00 -9.17 4.52
C ASN A 32 -7.72 -9.52 3.74
N LYS A 33 -6.96 -10.53 4.19
CA LYS A 33 -5.70 -10.93 3.54
C LYS A 33 -5.86 -11.50 2.12
N THR A 34 -7.07 -11.94 1.75
CA THR A 34 -7.32 -12.53 0.43
C THR A 34 -7.47 -11.48 -0.66
N ALA A 35 -7.86 -10.25 -0.32
CA ALA A 35 -7.95 -9.14 -1.26
C ALA A 35 -6.64 -8.36 -1.31
N LYS A 36 -6.16 -8.06 -2.52
CA LYS A 36 -4.91 -7.32 -2.71
C LYS A 36 -4.96 -5.90 -2.13
N LEU A 37 -3.83 -5.41 -1.61
CA LEU A 37 -3.71 -4.14 -0.91
C LEU A 37 -2.82 -3.17 -1.69
N ASN A 38 -3.36 -2.00 -2.07
CA ASN A 38 -2.60 -0.96 -2.75
C ASN A 38 -1.93 -0.04 -1.73
N VAL A 39 -0.61 0.06 -1.82
CA VAL A 39 0.25 0.81 -0.91
C VAL A 39 1.22 1.66 -1.74
N SER A 40 1.37 2.93 -1.37
CA SER A 40 2.41 3.80 -1.91
C SER A 40 3.72 3.51 -1.19
N ILE A 41 4.77 3.24 -1.96
CA ILE A 41 6.12 2.91 -1.47
C ILE A 41 7.16 3.96 -1.93
N ASP A 42 6.68 5.16 -2.22
CA ASP A 42 7.44 6.33 -2.65
C ASP A 42 7.67 7.31 -1.48
N ASN A 43 7.98 8.58 -1.76
CA ASN A 43 8.17 9.62 -0.74
C ASN A 43 6.86 10.36 -0.39
N GLY A 44 5.72 9.82 -0.78
CA GLY A 44 4.39 10.32 -0.46
C GLY A 44 3.64 10.94 -1.64
N GLU A 45 4.28 11.07 -2.81
CA GLU A 45 3.71 11.72 -4.00
C GLU A 45 2.39 11.08 -4.42
N HIS A 46 2.34 9.75 -4.52
CA HIS A 46 1.13 9.05 -4.94
C HIS A 46 0.03 9.16 -3.88
N SER A 47 0.35 8.90 -2.61
CA SER A 47 -0.65 8.99 -1.54
C SER A 47 -1.23 10.40 -1.39
N GLN A 48 -0.39 11.42 -1.53
CA GLN A 48 -0.77 12.82 -1.44
C GLN A 48 -1.67 13.23 -2.61
N TYR A 49 -1.33 12.80 -3.84
CA TYR A 49 -2.19 12.99 -5.00
C TYR A 49 -3.59 12.44 -4.76
N TYR A 50 -3.69 11.23 -4.20
CA TYR A 50 -4.97 10.59 -3.99
C TYR A 50 -5.83 11.26 -2.94
N VAL A 51 -5.29 11.59 -1.77
CA VAL A 51 -6.05 12.29 -0.73
C VAL A 51 -6.52 13.66 -1.23
N THR A 52 -5.69 14.36 -1.99
CA THR A 52 -6.02 15.69 -2.51
C THR A 52 -7.06 15.65 -3.63
N ASN A 53 -6.91 14.75 -4.61
CA ASN A 53 -7.64 14.84 -5.89
C ASN A 53 -8.69 13.76 -6.11
N LYS A 54 -8.51 12.59 -5.52
CA LYS A 54 -9.29 11.39 -5.86
C LYS A 54 -10.12 10.87 -4.70
N ARG A 55 -9.76 11.22 -3.46
CA ARG A 55 -10.38 10.76 -2.21
C ARG A 55 -10.44 11.88 -1.17
N PRO A 56 -11.17 12.97 -1.44
CA PRO A 56 -11.33 14.05 -0.48
C PRO A 56 -11.92 13.50 0.83
N GLY A 57 -11.37 13.92 1.97
CA GLY A 57 -11.75 13.41 3.30
C GLY A 57 -11.13 12.06 3.67
N ALA A 58 -10.24 11.50 2.84
CA ALA A 58 -9.43 10.34 3.21
C ALA A 58 -8.21 10.73 4.04
N ASP A 59 -7.68 9.76 4.77
CA ASP A 59 -6.44 9.89 5.55
C ASP A 59 -5.35 9.00 4.96
N ILE A 60 -4.09 9.32 5.30
CA ILE A 60 -2.92 8.51 4.95
C ILE A 60 -2.48 7.74 6.20
N TYR A 61 -2.46 6.42 6.08
CA TYR A 61 -1.99 5.50 7.11
C TYR A 61 -0.56 5.16 6.76
N GLU A 62 0.38 5.70 7.53
CA GLU A 62 1.80 5.48 7.35
C GLU A 62 2.30 4.42 8.31
N PHE A 63 3.23 3.60 7.86
CA PHE A 63 3.94 2.64 8.69
C PHE A 63 5.30 2.33 8.06
N ASP A 64 6.24 1.94 8.89
CA ASP A 64 7.61 1.70 8.48
C ASP A 64 7.86 0.20 8.33
N VAL A 65 8.51 -0.18 7.23
CA VAL A 65 9.01 -1.54 7.00
C VAL A 65 10.54 -1.57 7.00
N PRO A 66 11.16 -2.71 7.33
CA PRO A 66 12.59 -2.90 7.19
C PRO A 66 13.08 -2.68 5.76
N LYS A 67 14.31 -2.18 5.60
CA LYS A 67 14.90 -1.93 4.27
C LYS A 67 15.02 -3.22 3.44
N TRP A 68 15.34 -4.35 4.08
CA TRP A 68 15.40 -5.65 3.42
C TRP A 68 14.03 -6.07 2.85
N PHE A 69 12.94 -5.74 3.55
CA PHE A 69 11.59 -6.05 3.10
C PHE A 69 11.22 -5.20 1.90
N ASP A 70 11.57 -3.90 1.95
CA ASP A 70 11.39 -3.01 0.83
C ASP A 70 12.19 -3.44 -0.40
N ASP A 71 13.45 -3.81 -0.22
CA ASP A 71 14.29 -4.32 -1.32
C ASP A 71 13.67 -5.56 -1.97
N MET A 72 13.21 -6.50 -1.15
CA MET A 72 12.48 -7.68 -1.61
C MET A 72 11.20 -7.29 -2.37
N ALA A 73 10.39 -6.37 -1.83
CA ALA A 73 9.17 -5.89 -2.49
C ALA A 73 9.48 -5.28 -3.86
N GLN A 74 10.53 -4.47 -3.95
CA GLN A 74 10.95 -3.84 -5.19
C GLN A 74 11.47 -4.84 -6.23
N GLU A 75 12.22 -5.86 -5.80
CA GLU A 75 12.75 -6.91 -6.67
C GLU A 75 11.64 -7.79 -7.26
N TYR A 76 10.66 -8.19 -6.45
CA TYR A 76 9.59 -9.10 -6.89
C TYR A 76 8.37 -8.39 -7.51
N THR A 77 8.30 -7.05 -7.45
CA THR A 77 7.22 -6.29 -8.07
C THR A 77 7.31 -6.40 -9.59
N ILE A 78 6.23 -6.85 -10.23
CA ILE A 78 6.12 -6.94 -11.69
C ILE A 78 5.12 -5.92 -12.25
N PRO A 79 5.14 -5.59 -13.55
CA PRO A 79 4.11 -4.76 -14.15
C PRO A 79 2.70 -5.35 -14.00
N GLN A 80 1.69 -4.49 -13.84
CA GLN A 80 0.28 -4.90 -13.86
C GLN A 80 -0.16 -5.37 -15.26
N GLU A 81 0.41 -4.79 -16.31
CA GLU A 81 0.17 -5.23 -17.68
C GLU A 81 0.71 -6.66 -17.87
N GLY A 82 -0.13 -7.55 -18.42
CA GLY A 82 0.23 -8.96 -18.59
C GLY A 82 0.37 -9.74 -17.28
N TYR A 83 -0.05 -9.20 -16.13
CA TYR A 83 0.17 -9.80 -14.80
C TYR A 83 -0.28 -11.26 -14.66
N LYS A 84 -1.36 -11.66 -15.37
CA LYS A 84 -1.89 -13.03 -15.34
C LYS A 84 -1.06 -14.03 -16.15
N ASP A 85 -0.38 -13.55 -17.19
CA ASP A 85 0.35 -14.36 -18.17
C ASP A 85 1.87 -14.25 -17.95
N ASN A 86 2.31 -13.47 -16.96
CA ASN A 86 3.71 -13.26 -16.63
C ASN A 86 4.31 -14.51 -15.97
N LEU A 87 5.37 -15.06 -16.57
CA LEU A 87 6.08 -16.25 -16.08
C LEU A 87 6.69 -16.06 -14.69
N SER A 88 6.98 -14.81 -14.30
CA SER A 88 7.45 -14.47 -12.94
C SER A 88 6.33 -14.47 -11.90
N ASN A 89 5.07 -14.74 -12.29
CA ASN A 89 3.90 -14.73 -11.42
C ASN A 89 3.08 -16.04 -11.49
N GLN A 90 3.74 -17.18 -11.70
CA GLN A 90 3.07 -18.48 -11.80
C GLN A 90 2.24 -18.85 -10.55
N GLY A 91 2.60 -18.33 -9.38
CA GLY A 91 1.84 -18.48 -8.12
C GLY A 91 0.73 -17.45 -7.89
N ARG A 92 0.64 -16.39 -8.72
CA ARG A 92 -0.26 -15.23 -8.53
C ARG A 92 -0.06 -14.48 -7.20
N THR A 93 1.15 -14.55 -6.65
CA THR A 93 1.55 -13.95 -5.38
C THR A 93 2.57 -12.83 -5.56
N ALA A 94 3.02 -12.51 -6.78
CA ALA A 94 3.95 -11.41 -6.99
C ALA A 94 3.23 -10.06 -6.78
N PRO A 95 3.83 -9.06 -6.12
CA PRO A 95 3.27 -7.71 -6.10
C PRO A 95 3.20 -7.14 -7.52
N SER A 96 2.24 -6.26 -7.78
CA SER A 96 2.14 -5.57 -9.07
C SER A 96 2.29 -4.06 -8.96
N LEU A 97 3.08 -3.47 -9.86
CA LEU A 97 3.17 -2.03 -10.02
C LEU A 97 1.89 -1.52 -10.68
N ASN A 98 1.12 -0.72 -9.93
CA ASN A 98 -0.15 -0.15 -10.36
C ASN A 98 -0.04 1.36 -10.50
N ASP A 99 -1.02 1.95 -11.22
CA ASP A 99 -1.18 3.40 -11.36
C ASP A 99 0.08 4.16 -11.83
N ILE A 100 0.74 3.59 -12.83
CA ILE A 100 1.95 4.16 -13.44
C ILE A 100 1.73 5.54 -14.11
N SER A 101 0.48 5.96 -14.29
CA SER A 101 0.11 7.27 -14.82
C SER A 101 0.09 8.38 -13.77
N THR A 102 0.14 8.03 -12.48
CA THR A 102 0.16 8.97 -11.36
C THR A 102 1.58 9.09 -10.83
N SER A 103 2.02 10.31 -10.50
CA SER A 103 3.36 10.52 -9.91
C SER A 103 3.54 9.71 -8.62
N GLY A 104 4.72 9.13 -8.45
CA GLY A 104 5.03 8.22 -7.34
C GLY A 104 5.00 6.75 -7.77
N LYS A 105 5.02 5.85 -6.78
CA LYS A 105 5.08 4.39 -6.94
C LYS A 105 4.04 3.73 -6.06
N CYS A 106 3.06 3.10 -6.70
CA CYS A 106 2.01 2.32 -6.04
C CYS A 106 2.18 0.84 -6.34
N VAL A 107 2.24 0.03 -5.30
CA VAL A 107 2.32 -1.42 -5.41
C VAL A 107 1.06 -2.05 -4.84
N GLU A 108 0.48 -2.99 -5.58
CA GLU A 108 -0.63 -3.81 -5.16
C GLU A 108 -0.10 -5.16 -4.67
N PHE A 109 -0.22 -5.38 -3.36
CA PHE A 109 0.30 -6.54 -2.65
C PHE A 109 -0.78 -7.63 -2.49
N PRO A 110 -0.59 -8.85 -3.02
CA PRO A 110 -1.45 -10.00 -2.71
C PRO A 110 -1.00 -10.70 -1.41
N SER A 111 -1.77 -11.68 -0.92
CA SER A 111 -1.23 -12.66 0.04
C SER A 111 -0.06 -13.44 -0.60
N PRO A 112 1.02 -13.76 0.14
CA PRO A 112 1.22 -13.58 1.59
C PRO A 112 1.86 -12.24 1.99
N TRP A 113 2.05 -11.30 1.07
CA TRP A 113 2.74 -10.03 1.37
C TRP A 113 2.00 -9.19 2.41
N ILE A 114 0.68 -9.27 2.45
CA ILE A 114 -0.13 -8.49 3.39
C ILE A 114 0.13 -8.97 4.83
N GLU A 115 0.31 -10.27 5.00
CA GLU A 115 0.68 -10.92 6.26
C GLU A 115 2.10 -10.52 6.68
N TRP A 116 3.06 -10.54 5.74
CA TRP A 116 4.42 -10.11 6.04
C TRP A 116 4.56 -8.60 6.31
N ILE A 117 3.76 -7.77 5.63
CA ILE A 117 3.68 -6.33 5.95
C ILE A 117 3.17 -6.18 7.38
N GLU A 118 2.09 -6.86 7.76
CA GLU A 118 1.58 -6.79 9.14
C GLU A 118 2.60 -7.27 10.17
N GLU A 119 3.34 -8.34 9.88
CA GLU A 119 4.38 -8.90 10.77
C GLU A 119 5.56 -7.95 10.97
N HIS A 120 5.98 -7.22 9.93
CA HIS A 120 7.19 -6.39 9.96
C HIS A 120 6.93 -4.90 10.04
N ALA A 121 5.68 -4.45 9.90
CA ALA A 121 5.32 -3.05 10.01
C ALA A 121 5.51 -2.55 11.44
N SER A 122 6.00 -1.33 11.55
CA SER A 122 6.26 -0.67 12.82
C SER A 122 6.01 0.83 12.68
N ASN A 123 5.99 1.56 13.80
CA ASN A 123 5.85 3.03 13.79
C ASN A 123 4.62 3.52 13.00
N GLY A 124 3.50 2.81 13.16
CA GLY A 124 2.24 3.14 12.53
C GLY A 124 1.72 4.50 13.01
N ARG A 125 1.25 5.33 12.08
CA ARG A 125 0.64 6.63 12.36
C ARG A 125 -0.36 7.03 11.28
N VAL A 126 -1.30 7.90 11.65
CA VAL A 126 -2.32 8.44 10.73
C VAL A 126 -2.07 9.92 10.48
N VAL A 127 -1.88 10.28 9.21
CA VAL A 127 -1.79 11.67 8.75
C VAL A 127 -3.16 12.08 8.21
N LYS A 128 -3.81 13.00 8.94
CA LYS A 128 -5.17 13.45 8.61
C LYS A 128 -5.19 14.34 7.38
N GLY A 129 -6.08 14.03 6.44
CA GLY A 129 -6.39 14.91 5.31
C GLY A 129 -5.22 15.27 4.38
N GLY A 130 -4.13 14.49 4.39
CA GLY A 130 -2.97 14.68 3.51
C GLY A 130 -2.37 16.09 3.58
N LYS A 131 -1.80 16.47 4.74
CA LYS A 131 -1.00 17.68 4.90
C LYS A 131 0.41 17.34 5.32
#